data_AF-A0A917B9T8-F1
#
_entry.id   AF-A0A917B9T8-F1
#
_cell.length_a   1.000
_cell.length_b   1.000
_cell.length_c   1.000
_cell.angle_alpha   90.00
_cell.angle_beta   90.00
_cell.angle_gamma   90.00
#
_symmetry.space_group_name_H-M   'P 1'
#
loop_
_entity.id
_entity.type
_entity.pdbx_description
1 polymer ?
#
loop_
_entity_poly.entity_id
_entity_poly.type
_entity_poly.pdbx_seq_one_letter_code
_entity_poly.pdbx_strand_id
1 'polypeptide(L)'
;MEQAVSERGFAVEVRRFVTEHHRRRRIAITVHVGVPGGARRDLVPDPGWDAGLRADVLGRLLDSYASHDVCSLWLSRGGGAAATDADLAWLRAARVAGPARGLPVESFVVVTRAGWWDLLTGRSRTWARARPLADRGG
;
A
#
# COMPACT_ATOMS: atom_id res chain seq x y z
N MET A 1 11.61 -16.53 6.02
CA MET A 1 12.05 -15.31 6.72
C MET A 1 10.84 -14.40 6.76
N GLU A 2 10.12 -14.43 7.87
CA GLU A 2 8.84 -13.73 8.06
C GLU A 2 9.10 -12.22 7.97
N GLN A 3 8.71 -11.57 6.87
CA GLN A 3 8.85 -10.11 6.76
C GLN A 3 7.83 -9.47 7.68
N ALA A 4 8.21 -9.27 8.94
CA ALA A 4 7.41 -8.51 9.88
C ALA A 4 7.18 -7.10 9.34
N VAL A 5 5.91 -6.72 9.17
CA VAL A 5 5.49 -5.35 8.83
C VAL A 5 6.23 -4.36 9.74
N SER A 6 7.08 -3.51 9.15
CA SER A 6 7.85 -2.53 9.92
C SER A 6 6.94 -1.40 10.39
N GLU A 7 6.40 -1.53 11.61
CA GLU A 7 5.51 -0.51 12.18
C GLU A 7 6.14 0.89 12.19
N ARG A 8 7.44 0.96 12.52
CA ARG A 8 8.21 2.22 12.51
C ARG A 8 8.31 2.80 11.11
N GLY A 9 8.59 1.96 10.10
CA GLY A 9 8.67 2.37 8.71
C GLY A 9 7.32 2.92 8.21
N PHE A 10 6.22 2.22 8.48
CA PHE A 10 4.89 2.68 8.06
C PHE A 10 4.41 3.91 8.84
N ALA A 11 4.85 4.11 10.08
CA ALA A 11 4.62 5.38 10.78
C ALA A 11 5.33 6.58 10.12
N VAL A 12 6.49 6.36 9.49
CA VAL A 12 7.16 7.39 8.67
C VAL A 12 6.39 7.63 7.38
N GLU A 13 5.90 6.56 6.72
CA GLU A 13 5.08 6.66 5.50
C GLU A 13 3.79 7.45 5.73
N VAL A 14 3.07 7.20 6.82
CA VAL A 14 1.87 7.97 7.20
C VAL A 14 2.23 9.45 7.38
N ARG A 15 3.32 9.76 8.09
CA ARG A 15 3.77 11.15 8.28
C ARG A 15 4.11 11.82 6.95
N ARG A 16 4.84 11.13 6.06
CA ARG A 16 5.19 11.63 4.73
C ARG A 16 3.92 11.93 3.92
N PHE A 17 2.98 10.99 3.91
CA PHE A 17 1.69 11.11 3.22
C PHE A 17 0.85 12.28 3.74
N VAL A 18 0.73 12.43 5.07
CA VAL A 18 0.02 13.55 5.69
C VAL A 18 0.70 14.86 5.33
N THR A 19 2.01 14.98 5.48
CA THR A 19 2.77 16.20 5.15
C THR A 19 2.58 16.60 3.69
N GLU A 20 2.70 15.66 2.76
CA GLU A 20 2.60 15.93 1.33
C GLU A 20 1.19 16.33 0.88
N HIS A 21 0.16 15.78 1.53
CA HIS A 21 -1.22 15.93 1.08
C HIS A 21 -2.18 16.56 2.08
N HIS A 22 -1.68 17.21 3.13
CA HIS A 22 -2.50 17.83 4.18
C HIS A 22 -3.54 18.83 3.63
N ARG A 23 -3.24 19.52 2.52
CA ARG A 23 -4.14 20.51 1.89
C ARG A 23 -5.02 19.96 0.77
N ARG A 24 -4.75 18.75 0.25
CA ARG A 24 -5.44 18.23 -0.94
C ARG A 24 -6.79 17.62 -0.55
N ARG A 25 -7.89 17.92 -1.25
CA ARG A 25 -9.17 17.26 -0.95
C ARG A 25 -9.27 15.85 -1.55
N ARG A 26 -8.70 15.66 -2.73
CA ARG A 26 -8.61 14.37 -3.43
C ARG A 26 -7.14 13.98 -3.55
N ILE A 27 -6.83 12.74 -3.19
CA ILE A 27 -5.52 12.15 -3.33
C ILE A 27 -5.72 10.87 -4.15
N ALA A 28 -5.05 10.78 -5.29
CA ALA A 28 -5.02 9.57 -6.10
C ALA A 28 -4.36 8.43 -5.32
N ILE A 29 -4.56 7.20 -5.82
CA ILE A 29 -3.76 6.06 -5.37
C ILE A 29 -2.33 6.27 -5.86
N THR A 30 -1.37 5.95 -5.02
CA THR A 30 0.03 5.78 -5.41
C THR A 30 0.49 4.44 -4.87
N VAL A 31 1.08 3.60 -5.71
CA VAL A 31 1.67 2.32 -5.34
C VAL A 31 3.16 2.53 -5.09
N HIS A 32 3.70 1.87 -4.08
CA HIS A 32 5.07 2.06 -3.62
C HIS A 32 5.76 0.71 -3.49
N VAL A 33 7.00 0.63 -4.01
CA VAL A 33 7.87 -0.54 -3.88
C VAL A 33 9.16 -0.10 -3.21
N GLY A 34 9.52 -0.73 -2.09
CA GLY A 34 10.80 -0.52 -1.43
C GLY A 34 10.80 -0.72 0.08
N VAL A 35 11.55 0.11 0.80
CA VAL A 35 11.66 0.04 2.26
C VAL A 35 10.77 1.12 2.89
N PRO A 36 9.76 0.77 3.72
CA PRO A 36 8.90 1.75 4.38
C PRO A 36 9.72 2.73 5.24
N GLY A 37 9.57 4.03 5.01
CA GLY A 37 10.35 5.07 5.67
C GLY A 37 11.75 5.29 5.06
N GLY A 38 12.16 4.50 4.08
CA GLY A 38 13.44 4.56 3.39
C GLY A 38 13.30 4.86 1.89
N ALA A 39 14.21 4.28 1.11
CA ALA A 39 14.19 4.34 -0.35
C ALA A 39 13.00 3.56 -0.91
N ARG A 40 12.38 4.11 -1.97
CA ARG A 40 11.25 3.49 -2.64
C ARG A 40 11.09 4.03 -4.05
N ARG A 41 10.31 3.33 -4.86
CA ARG A 41 9.80 3.79 -6.14
C ARG A 41 8.29 3.95 -6.05
N ASP A 42 7.79 5.02 -6.66
CA ASP A 42 6.38 5.40 -6.63
C ASP A 42 5.78 5.21 -8.03
N LEU A 43 4.58 4.67 -8.08
CA LEU A 43 3.80 4.41 -9.28
C LEU A 43 2.43 5.03 -9.10
N VAL A 44 2.12 6.04 -9.90
CA VAL A 44 0.79 6.64 -9.96
C VAL A 44 0.03 5.96 -11.09
N PRO A 45 -0.95 5.10 -10.79
CA PRO A 45 -1.67 4.38 -11.83
C PRO A 45 -2.70 5.25 -12.53
N ASP A 46 -2.91 4.94 -13.81
CA ASP A 46 -4.08 5.44 -14.53
C ASP A 46 -5.33 4.65 -14.11
N PRO A 47 -6.48 5.30 -13.85
CA PRO A 47 -7.72 4.63 -13.50
C PRO A 47 -8.19 3.57 -14.53
N GLY A 48 -7.84 3.75 -15.80
CA GLY A 48 -8.21 2.86 -16.91
C GLY A 48 -7.36 1.60 -17.04
N TRP A 49 -6.35 1.40 -16.19
CA TRP A 49 -5.55 0.16 -16.24
C TRP A 49 -6.42 -1.06 -15.94
N ASP A 50 -6.24 -2.12 -16.72
CA ASP A 50 -6.84 -3.42 -16.46
C ASP A 50 -6.00 -4.23 -15.45
N ALA A 51 -6.42 -5.46 -15.15
CA ALA A 51 -5.70 -6.32 -14.21
C ALA A 51 -4.32 -6.76 -14.72
N GLY A 52 -4.20 -7.01 -16.03
CA GLY A 52 -2.96 -7.46 -16.66
C GLY A 52 -1.91 -6.37 -16.66
N LEU A 53 -2.29 -5.14 -17.03
CA LEU A 53 -1.40 -3.98 -17.05
C LEU A 53 -0.93 -3.62 -15.64
N ARG A 54 -1.80 -3.70 -14.62
CA ARG A 54 -1.38 -3.51 -13.22
C ARG A 54 -0.31 -4.51 -12.82
N ALA A 55 -0.48 -5.79 -13.16
CA ALA A 55 0.48 -6.84 -12.83
C ALA A 55 1.80 -6.67 -13.61
N ASP A 56 1.75 -6.32 -14.89
CA ASP A 56 2.95 -6.10 -15.72
C ASP A 56 3.78 -4.91 -15.23
N VAL A 57 3.14 -3.76 -15.03
CA VAL A 57 3.82 -2.55 -14.56
C VAL A 57 4.38 -2.74 -13.14
N LEU A 58 3.63 -3.42 -12.27
CA LEU A 58 4.11 -3.76 -10.94
C LEU A 58 5.29 -4.73 -11.00
N GLY A 59 5.24 -5.71 -11.90
CA GLY A 59 6.35 -6.62 -12.16
C GLY A 59 7.62 -5.88 -12.56
N ARG A 60 7.51 -4.95 -13.53
CA ARG A 60 8.64 -4.09 -13.93
C ARG A 60 9.17 -3.23 -12.79
N LEU A 61 8.28 -2.71 -11.94
CA LEU A 61 8.67 -1.94 -10.77
C LEU A 61 9.46 -2.79 -9.76
N LEU A 62 9.00 -4.03 -9.52
CA LEU A 62 9.69 -4.99 -8.67
C LEU A 62 11.06 -5.38 -9.25
N ASP A 63 11.16 -5.62 -10.56
CA ASP A 63 12.43 -5.94 -11.24
C ASP A 63 13.46 -4.81 -11.07
N SER A 64 12.99 -3.55 -11.10
CA SER A 64 13.84 -2.38 -10.88
C SER A 64 14.35 -2.24 -9.44
N TYR A 65 13.76 -2.96 -8.49
CA TYR A 65 14.05 -2.86 -7.06
C TYR A 65 14.72 -4.13 -6.47
N ALA A 66 14.65 -5.26 -7.19
CA ALA A 66 15.04 -6.61 -6.75
C ALA A 66 16.51 -6.79 -6.30
N SER A 67 17.34 -5.76 -6.39
CA SER A 67 18.70 -5.75 -5.83
C SER A 67 18.74 -5.63 -4.29
N HIS A 68 17.60 -5.55 -3.60
CA HIS A 68 17.51 -5.36 -2.16
C HIS A 68 16.92 -6.60 -1.46
N ASP A 69 17.58 -7.08 -0.39
CA ASP A 69 17.16 -8.24 0.42
C ASP A 69 15.79 -8.06 1.10
N VAL A 70 15.28 -6.82 1.17
CA VAL A 70 13.99 -6.48 1.79
C VAL A 70 13.23 -5.52 0.87
N CYS A 71 12.07 -5.97 0.38
CA CYS A 71 11.21 -5.22 -0.51
C CYS A 71 9.75 -5.34 -0.06
N SER A 72 9.16 -4.24 0.40
CA SER A 72 7.74 -4.13 0.71
C SER A 72 6.98 -3.51 -0.46
N LEU A 73 5.71 -3.91 -0.59
CA LEU A 73 4.75 -3.30 -1.48
C LEU A 73 3.62 -2.70 -0.65
N TRP A 74 3.33 -1.42 -0.87
CA TRP A 74 2.22 -0.74 -0.21
C TRP A 74 1.57 0.27 -1.15
N LEU A 75 0.40 0.77 -0.79
CA LEU A 75 -0.22 1.88 -1.49
C LEU A 75 -0.55 3.01 -0.53
N SER A 76 -0.57 4.23 -1.04
CA SER A 76 -1.11 5.39 -0.34
C SER A 76 -2.29 5.97 -1.10
N ARG A 77 -3.33 6.42 -0.39
CA ARG A 77 -4.51 7.01 -1.00
C ARG A 77 -5.32 7.90 -0.06
N GLY A 78 -6.20 8.71 -0.63
CA GLY A 78 -7.23 9.41 0.12
C GLY A 78 -8.29 8.46 0.69
N GLY A 79 -9.20 9.01 1.50
CA GLY A 79 -10.33 8.27 2.08
C GLY A 79 -10.04 7.70 3.47
N GLY A 80 -10.94 6.82 3.92
CA GLY A 80 -10.88 6.18 5.23
C GLY A 80 -10.08 4.87 5.24
N ALA A 81 -10.03 4.24 6.42
CA ALA A 81 -9.28 3.01 6.69
C ALA A 81 -9.93 1.71 6.17
N ALA A 82 -11.16 1.80 5.64
CA ALA A 82 -11.81 0.65 5.03
C ALA A 82 -11.14 0.32 3.68
N ALA A 83 -10.94 -0.97 3.41
CA ALA A 83 -10.46 -1.43 2.11
C ALA A 83 -11.47 -1.05 1.00
N THR A 84 -10.95 -0.74 -0.16
CA THR A 84 -11.71 -0.44 -1.38
C THR A 84 -11.42 -1.48 -2.44
N ASP A 85 -12.28 -1.58 -3.46
CA ASP A 85 -12.06 -2.48 -4.59
C ASP A 85 -10.73 -2.18 -5.31
N ALA A 86 -10.32 -0.92 -5.34
CA ALA A 86 -9.03 -0.53 -5.90
C ALA A 86 -7.85 -1.09 -5.09
N ASP A 87 -7.94 -1.10 -3.75
CA ASP A 87 -6.91 -1.70 -2.89
C ASP A 87 -6.80 -3.21 -3.16
N LEU A 88 -7.95 -3.89 -3.29
CA LEU A 88 -8.01 -5.32 -3.59
C LEU A 88 -7.52 -5.64 -5.00
N ALA A 89 -7.76 -4.77 -5.98
CA ALA A 89 -7.23 -4.91 -7.34
C ALA A 89 -5.70 -4.85 -7.36
N TRP A 90 -5.10 -3.97 -6.57
CA TRP A 90 -3.64 -3.89 -6.44
C TRP A 90 -3.05 -5.06 -5.66
N LEU A 91 -3.73 -5.55 -4.61
CA LEU A 91 -3.33 -6.78 -3.94
C LEU A 91 -3.35 -7.98 -4.89
N ARG A 92 -4.34 -8.09 -5.78
CA ARG A 92 -4.38 -9.13 -6.81
C ARG A 92 -3.23 -9.00 -7.79
N ALA A 93 -2.94 -7.79 -8.27
CA ALA A 93 -1.79 -7.54 -9.14
C ALA A 93 -0.47 -7.93 -8.47
N ALA A 94 -0.32 -7.62 -7.18
CA ALA A 94 0.83 -8.02 -6.38
C ALA A 94 1.01 -9.54 -6.33
N ARG A 95 -0.08 -10.26 -6.05
CA ARG A 95 -0.07 -11.74 -5.97
C ARG A 95 0.25 -12.40 -7.30
N VAL A 96 -0.03 -11.73 -8.42
CA VAL A 96 0.37 -12.19 -9.76
C VAL A 96 1.86 -11.88 -10.03
N ALA A 97 2.30 -10.66 -9.72
CA ALA A 97 3.63 -10.19 -10.09
C ALA A 97 4.78 -10.70 -9.19
N GLY A 98 4.51 -10.85 -7.88
CA GLY A 98 5.51 -11.14 -6.86
C GLY A 98 6.13 -12.54 -6.92
N PRO A 99 5.33 -13.63 -6.94
CA PRO A 99 5.85 -15.00 -6.88
C PRO A 99 6.83 -15.35 -8.00
N ALA A 100 6.59 -14.84 -9.23
CA ALA A 100 7.49 -15.03 -10.36
C ALA A 100 8.90 -14.43 -10.15
N ARG A 101 9.06 -13.57 -9.13
CA ARG A 101 10.30 -12.86 -8.76
C ARG A 101 10.86 -13.31 -7.42
N GLY A 102 10.35 -14.42 -6.86
CA GLY A 102 10.74 -14.89 -5.53
C GLY A 102 10.28 -13.99 -4.38
N LEU A 103 9.31 -13.10 -4.62
CA LEU A 103 8.75 -12.17 -3.64
C LEU A 103 7.31 -12.58 -3.31
N PRO A 104 7.08 -13.58 -2.43
CA PRO A 104 5.74 -13.90 -1.98
C PRO A 104 5.14 -12.68 -1.27
N VAL A 105 3.88 -12.37 -1.59
CA VAL A 105 3.17 -11.23 -0.98
C VAL A 105 2.63 -11.66 0.38
N GLU A 106 3.47 -11.50 1.41
CA GLU A 106 3.12 -11.81 2.81
C GLU A 106 2.45 -10.63 3.53
N SER A 107 2.64 -9.41 3.02
CA SER A 107 2.02 -8.19 3.51
C SER A 107 1.62 -7.28 2.36
N PHE A 108 0.51 -6.56 2.53
CA PHE A 108 0.11 -5.50 1.62
C PHE A 108 -0.55 -4.36 2.39
N VAL A 109 0.22 -3.30 2.61
CA VAL A 109 -0.20 -2.19 3.46
C VAL A 109 -0.86 -1.09 2.66
N VAL A 110 -1.93 -0.52 3.21
CA VAL A 110 -2.56 0.70 2.70
C VAL A 110 -2.32 1.82 3.70
N VAL A 111 -1.87 2.96 3.20
CA VAL A 111 -1.56 4.18 3.96
C VAL A 111 -2.58 5.26 3.61
N THR A 112 -3.16 5.87 4.63
CA THR A 112 -4.03 7.05 4.53
C THR A 112 -3.64 8.08 5.58
N ARG A 113 -4.37 9.20 5.62
CA ARG A 113 -4.22 10.18 6.70
C ARG A 113 -4.64 9.65 8.06
N ALA A 114 -5.56 8.67 8.09
CA ALA A 114 -6.03 8.09 9.34
C ALA A 114 -4.99 7.13 9.94
N GLY A 115 -4.15 6.54 9.08
CA GLY A 115 -3.09 5.62 9.47
C GLY A 115 -2.82 4.56 8.40
N TRP A 116 -2.34 3.40 8.83
CA TRP A 116 -2.04 2.29 7.94
C TRP A 116 -2.71 0.99 8.39
N TRP A 117 -2.94 0.10 7.44
CA TRP A 117 -3.42 -1.25 7.72
C TRP A 117 -2.94 -2.23 6.66
N ASP A 118 -2.68 -3.46 7.06
CA ASP A 118 -2.29 -4.56 6.21
C ASP A 118 -3.54 -5.38 5.82
N LEU A 119 -3.81 -5.48 4.52
CA LEU A 119 -4.97 -6.22 4.00
C LEU A 119 -4.85 -7.73 4.19
N LEU A 120 -3.64 -8.26 4.38
CA LEU A 120 -3.41 -9.70 4.51
C LEU A 120 -3.44 -10.15 5.96
N THR A 121 -2.80 -9.38 6.84
CA THR A 121 -2.66 -9.75 8.25
C THR A 121 -3.72 -9.09 9.15
N GLY A 122 -4.45 -8.09 8.66
CA GLY A 122 -5.40 -7.30 9.44
C GLY A 122 -4.73 -6.35 10.45
N ARG A 123 -3.39 -6.35 10.55
CA ARG A 123 -2.66 -5.44 11.43
C ARG A 123 -2.89 -4.00 10.99
N SER A 124 -3.06 -3.10 11.95
CA SER A 124 -3.32 -1.69 11.64
C SER A 124 -2.86 -0.77 12.76
N ARG A 125 -2.66 0.49 12.40
CA ARG A 125 -2.44 1.59 13.33
C ARG A 125 -3.14 2.83 12.84
N THR A 126 -3.89 3.50 13.72
CA THR A 126 -4.59 4.76 13.42
C THR A 126 -4.12 5.88 14.34
N TRP A 127 -4.05 7.11 13.83
CA TRP A 127 -3.60 8.30 14.57
C TRP A 127 -4.68 9.38 14.74
N ALA A 128 -5.77 9.31 13.99
CA ALA A 128 -6.97 10.10 14.25
C ALA A 128 -7.88 9.34 15.22
N ARG A 129 -8.60 10.04 16.10
CA ARG A 129 -9.58 9.45 17.02
C ARG A 129 -10.45 8.45 16.27
N ALA A 130 -10.53 7.23 16.79
CA ALA A 130 -11.51 6.24 16.36
C ALA A 130 -12.90 6.90 16.45
N ARG A 131 -13.42 7.38 15.33
CA ARG A 131 -14.86 7.42 15.19
C ARG A 131 -15.24 5.96 14.97
N PRO A 132 -16.09 5.36 15.81
CA PRO A 132 -16.59 4.02 15.58
C PRO A 132 -17.14 3.97 14.17
N LEU A 133 -16.82 2.91 13.44
CA LEU A 133 -17.62 2.54 12.29
C LEU A 133 -19.02 2.30 12.86
N ALA A 134 -19.94 3.25 12.64
CA ALA A 134 -21.33 3.00 12.96
C ALA A 134 -21.75 1.77 12.14
N ASP A 135 -22.31 0.80 12.85
CA ASP A 135 -22.95 -0.40 12.31
C ASP A 135 -23.65 -0.10 10.99
N ARG A 136 -23.31 -0.87 9.96
CA ARG A 136 -24.26 -1.17 8.89
C ARG A 136 -24.69 -2.62 9.06
N GLY A 137 -25.50 -2.84 10.07
CA GLY A 137 -26.52 -3.89 10.07
C GLY A 137 -27.87 -3.23 9.79
N GLY A 138 -28.62 -3.79 8.83
CA GLY A 138 -29.98 -3.34 8.45
C GLY A 138 -30.14 -3.20 6.95
#